data_AF-A0A4Z1IZG8-F1
#
_entry.id   AF-A0A4Z1IZG8-F1
#
_cell.length_a   1.000
_cell.length_b   1.000
_cell.length_c   1.000
_cell.angle_alpha   90.00
_cell.angle_beta   90.00
_cell.angle_gamma   90.00
#
_symmetry.space_group_name_H-M   'P 1'
#
loop_
_entity.id
_entity.type
_entity.pdbx_description
1 polymer ?
#
loop_
_entity_poly.entity_id
_entity_poly.type
_entity_poly.pdbx_seq_one_letter_code
_entity_poly.pdbx_strand_id
1 'polypeptide(L)'
;MAGTVIFVVLFVLGICHVTVADNGIIGFSLTMYQDICCQACHDFLSSLYLSCTTFENDDNSSMDMSMSTDMAMEVMTSDECYATNILWLQTMAYCIQQNCDADGYSTEKQAKYFSTQAVAGASSPTFQDSLPAVAPTVELTEDAIWLNVTSLVNKNTYYATHGTEKEFARSEYIHTRYSYVLCSLLSLIHIFLPCGGRFRT
;
A
#
# COMPACT_ATOMS: atom_id res chain seq x y z
N MET A 1 -43.57 6.61 6.19
CA MET A 1 -43.07 6.85 7.56
C MET A 1 -42.27 5.65 8.06
N ALA A 2 -42.79 4.41 8.00
CA ALA A 2 -41.99 3.23 8.38
C ALA A 2 -40.75 2.99 7.49
N GLY A 3 -40.86 3.10 6.16
CA GLY A 3 -39.74 2.85 5.25
C GLY A 3 -38.56 3.83 5.35
N THR A 4 -38.83 5.11 5.62
CA THR A 4 -37.78 6.13 5.84
C THR A 4 -37.10 5.96 7.20
N VAL A 5 -37.84 5.59 8.25
CA VAL A 5 -37.26 5.26 9.56
C VAL A 5 -36.40 4.00 9.47
N ILE A 6 -36.83 2.98 8.71
CA ILE A 6 -36.03 1.77 8.46
C ILE A 6 -34.74 2.11 7.71
N PHE A 7 -34.78 2.97 6.69
CA PHE A 7 -33.57 3.37 5.96
C PHE A 7 -32.60 4.19 6.82
N VAL A 8 -33.10 5.10 7.66
CA VAL A 8 -32.27 5.86 8.62
C VAL A 8 -31.71 4.95 9.71
N VAL A 9 -32.50 4.01 10.23
CA VAL A 9 -32.07 3.02 11.22
C VAL A 9 -31.03 2.07 10.63
N LEU A 10 -31.17 1.65 9.37
CA LEU A 10 -30.16 0.85 8.67
C LEU A 10 -28.88 1.64 8.37
N PHE A 11 -29.00 2.92 7.99
CA PHE A 11 -27.85 3.79 7.76
C PHE A 11 -27.10 4.04 9.07
N VAL A 12 -27.80 4.33 10.18
CA VAL A 12 -27.22 4.56 11.52
C VAL A 12 -26.69 3.26 12.15
N LEU A 13 -27.41 2.14 12.05
CA LEU A 13 -26.93 0.83 12.53
C LEU A 13 -25.72 0.32 11.72
N GLY A 14 -25.63 0.67 10.43
CA GLY A 14 -24.46 0.39 9.59
C GLY A 14 -23.19 1.12 10.06
N ILE A 15 -23.32 2.29 10.69
CA ILE A 15 -22.19 3.04 11.26
C ILE A 15 -21.84 2.57 12.68
N CYS A 16 -22.78 1.94 13.40
CA CYS A 16 -22.57 1.48 14.78
C CYS A 16 -21.81 0.14 14.88
N HIS A 17 -21.60 -0.57 13.77
CA HIS A 17 -20.87 -1.85 13.74
C HIS A 17 -19.40 -1.74 13.28
N VAL A 18 -18.78 -0.57 13.41
CA VAL A 18 -17.34 -0.44 13.18
C VAL A 18 -16.60 -0.70 14.50
N THR A 19 -16.33 -1.97 14.78
CA THR A 19 -15.37 -2.37 15.82
C THR A 19 -13.99 -1.85 15.43
N VAL A 20 -13.29 -1.24 16.39
CA VAL A 20 -11.92 -0.73 16.26
C VAL A 20 -10.94 -1.89 16.04
N ALA A 21 -10.73 -2.22 14.76
CA ALA A 21 -9.53 -2.87 14.18
C ALA A 21 -9.79 -2.97 12.66
N ASP A 22 -8.89 -2.42 11.84
CA ASP A 22 -8.78 -2.55 10.38
C ASP A 22 -9.98 -2.20 9.46
N ASN A 23 -11.11 -1.74 9.99
CA ASN A 23 -12.25 -1.30 9.20
C ASN A 23 -12.37 0.23 9.22
N GLY A 24 -11.89 0.89 8.17
CA GLY A 24 -11.98 2.35 8.00
C GLY A 24 -12.04 2.75 6.53
N ILE A 25 -12.14 4.05 6.25
CA ILE A 25 -12.16 4.58 4.88
C ILE A 25 -10.92 5.45 4.71
N ILE A 26 -10.22 5.36 3.58
CA ILE A 26 -9.02 6.17 3.32
C ILE A 26 -9.35 7.67 3.50
N GLY A 27 -8.67 8.34 4.44
CA GLY A 27 -8.93 9.73 4.83
C GLY A 27 -9.88 9.92 6.04
N PHE A 28 -10.41 8.82 6.56
CA PHE A 28 -11.13 8.69 7.82
C PHE A 28 -10.67 7.42 8.56
N SER A 29 -9.78 7.57 9.54
CA SER A 29 -9.14 6.50 10.33
C SER A 29 -8.11 5.61 9.63
N LEU A 30 -8.08 5.59 8.29
CA LEU A 30 -7.03 4.94 7.49
C LEU A 30 -6.29 5.95 6.62
N THR A 31 -4.98 5.72 6.45
CA THR A 31 -4.11 6.43 5.50
C THR A 31 -3.75 5.45 4.38
N MET A 32 -3.87 5.88 3.12
CA MET A 32 -3.60 5.04 1.93
C MET A 32 -2.16 4.49 1.97
N TYR A 33 -1.22 5.41 2.09
CA TYR A 33 0.16 5.12 2.42
C TYR A 33 0.35 5.58 3.85
N GLN A 34 0.48 4.64 4.79
CA GLN A 34 0.74 5.03 6.18
C GLN A 34 2.04 5.83 6.23
N ASP A 35 3.05 5.37 5.50
CA ASP A 35 4.42 5.88 5.54
C ASP A 35 5.06 5.94 4.15
N ILE A 36 4.93 7.09 3.51
CA ILE A 36 5.33 7.31 2.11
C ILE A 36 6.82 7.01 1.89
N CYS A 37 7.72 7.39 2.81
CA CYS A 37 9.15 7.11 2.63
C CYS A 37 9.47 5.60 2.57
N CYS A 38 8.81 4.79 3.41
CA CYS A 38 9.01 3.34 3.47
C CYS A 38 8.34 2.66 2.27
N GLN A 39 7.14 3.13 1.92
CA GLN A 39 6.39 2.64 0.76
C GLN A 39 7.18 2.87 -0.53
N ALA A 40 7.71 4.07 -0.75
CA ALA A 40 8.51 4.36 -1.94
C ALA A 40 9.76 3.48 -2.06
N CYS A 41 10.41 3.13 -0.94
CA CYS A 41 11.49 2.14 -0.93
C CYS A 41 10.99 0.76 -1.35
N HIS A 42 9.87 0.30 -0.78
CA HIS A 42 9.28 -0.99 -1.11
C HIS A 42 8.84 -1.07 -2.58
N ASP A 43 8.10 -0.08 -3.07
CA ASP A 43 7.47 -0.10 -4.40
C ASP A 43 8.51 -0.02 -5.51
N PHE A 44 9.60 0.71 -5.27
CA PHE A 44 10.75 0.65 -6.18
C PHE A 44 11.41 -0.71 -6.16
N LEU A 45 11.79 -1.22 -4.99
CA LEU A 45 12.60 -2.43 -4.90
C LEU A 45 11.80 -3.69 -5.30
N SER A 46 10.52 -3.79 -4.94
CA SER A 46 9.68 -4.97 -5.20
C SER A 46 9.42 -5.22 -6.69
N SER A 47 9.71 -4.23 -7.54
CA SER A 47 9.73 -4.38 -8.99
C SER A 47 10.96 -5.12 -9.53
N LEU A 48 12.02 -5.27 -8.71
CA LEU A 48 13.26 -5.92 -9.09
C LEU A 48 13.19 -7.44 -8.86
N TYR A 49 13.77 -8.18 -9.78
CA TYR A 49 13.95 -9.61 -9.65
C TYR A 49 15.08 -9.93 -8.66
N LEU A 50 14.78 -10.86 -7.77
CA LEU A 50 15.70 -11.46 -6.82
C LEU A 50 16.22 -12.78 -7.36
N SER A 51 17.30 -13.28 -6.77
CA SER A 51 17.84 -14.61 -7.11
C SER A 51 16.85 -15.77 -6.89
N CYS A 52 15.80 -15.56 -6.08
CA CYS A 52 14.74 -16.52 -5.80
C CYS A 52 13.40 -16.18 -6.46
N THR A 53 13.36 -15.17 -7.35
CA THR A 53 12.19 -14.87 -8.17
C THR A 53 11.93 -16.03 -9.14
N THR A 54 10.69 -16.50 -9.18
CA THR A 54 10.25 -17.57 -10.07
C THR A 54 9.64 -16.99 -11.33
N PHE A 55 10.03 -17.56 -12.46
CA PHE A 55 9.49 -17.25 -13.79
C PHE A 55 8.80 -18.51 -14.29
N GLU A 56 7.46 -18.57 -14.17
CA GLU A 56 6.73 -19.70 -14.73
C GLU A 56 6.80 -19.62 -16.26
N ASN A 57 7.39 -20.64 -16.88
CA ASN A 57 7.23 -20.91 -18.31
C ASN A 57 6.18 -22.03 -18.40
N ASP A 58 5.23 -21.89 -19.33
CA ASP A 58 4.10 -22.81 -19.62
C ASP A 58 4.53 -24.24 -20.02
N ASP A 59 5.26 -24.96 -19.16
CA ASP A 59 5.57 -26.36 -19.36
C ASP A 59 4.74 -27.20 -18.38
N ASN A 60 3.51 -27.51 -18.82
CA ASN A 60 2.70 -28.68 -18.49
C ASN A 60 1.47 -28.48 -17.55
N SER A 61 0.33 -28.05 -18.10
CA SER A 61 -0.92 -28.83 -17.98
C SER A 61 -1.98 -28.44 -19.01
N SER A 62 -2.48 -29.46 -19.71
CA SER A 62 -3.59 -29.43 -20.65
C SER A 62 -4.88 -28.88 -20.00
N MET A 63 -5.26 -27.63 -20.32
CA MET A 63 -6.66 -27.27 -20.59
C MET A 63 -6.73 -26.21 -21.69
N ASP A 64 -7.44 -26.59 -22.76
CA ASP A 64 -7.87 -25.78 -23.88
C ASP A 64 -8.57 -24.49 -23.43
N MET A 65 -7.90 -23.34 -23.58
CA MET A 65 -8.54 -22.02 -23.71
C MET A 65 -7.80 -21.19 -24.77
N SER A 66 -8.44 -21.12 -25.93
CA SER A 66 -8.12 -20.30 -27.09
C SER A 66 -7.91 -18.80 -26.77
N MET A 67 -6.75 -18.29 -27.20
CA MET A 67 -6.44 -16.94 -27.70
C MET A 67 -6.47 -15.73 -26.73
N SER A 68 -5.28 -15.35 -26.25
CA SER A 68 -4.80 -13.95 -26.30
C SER A 68 -3.26 -13.92 -26.23
N THR A 69 -2.63 -13.33 -27.24
CA THR A 69 -1.17 -13.33 -27.51
C THR A 69 -0.40 -12.29 -26.69
N ASP A 70 -0.73 -12.10 -25.41
CA ASP A 70 -0.01 -11.18 -24.50
C ASP A 70 0.02 -11.76 -23.07
N MET A 71 0.26 -13.07 -22.93
CA MET A 71 0.43 -13.68 -21.61
C MET A 71 1.75 -13.19 -21.03
N ALA A 72 1.66 -12.17 -20.18
CA ALA A 72 2.71 -11.77 -19.27
C ALA A 72 3.20 -13.03 -18.55
N MET A 73 4.48 -13.35 -18.69
CA MET A 73 5.15 -14.32 -17.82
C MET A 73 4.75 -13.97 -16.38
N GLU A 74 4.11 -14.88 -15.66
CA GLU A 74 3.81 -14.67 -14.25
C GLU A 74 5.14 -14.71 -13.49
N VAL A 75 5.70 -13.51 -13.28
CA VAL A 75 6.91 -13.32 -12.48
C VAL A 75 6.48 -13.03 -11.06
N MET A 76 6.77 -13.97 -10.16
CA MET A 76 6.37 -13.88 -8.77
C MET A 76 7.59 -14.03 -7.86
N THR A 77 7.69 -13.14 -6.89
CA THR A 77 8.66 -13.22 -5.80
C THR A 77 7.86 -13.50 -4.53
N SER A 78 8.11 -14.65 -3.89
CA SER A 78 7.38 -15.04 -2.69
C SER A 78 7.80 -14.23 -1.45
N ASP A 79 6.90 -14.12 -0.47
CA ASP A 79 7.20 -13.49 0.82
C ASP A 79 8.41 -14.14 1.51
N GLU A 80 8.56 -15.46 1.39
CA GLU A 80 9.71 -16.19 1.93
C GLU A 80 11.02 -15.84 1.20
N CYS A 81 10.96 -15.58 -0.10
CA CYS A 81 12.11 -15.10 -0.86
C CYS A 81 12.55 -13.71 -0.36
N TYR A 82 11.62 -12.78 -0.13
CA TYR A 82 11.94 -11.49 0.47
C TYR A 82 12.52 -11.63 1.87
N ALA A 83 11.89 -12.43 2.73
CA ALA A 83 12.30 -12.57 4.13
C ALA A 83 13.66 -13.26 4.32
N THR A 84 14.18 -13.96 3.31
CA THR A 84 15.45 -14.70 3.38
C THR A 84 16.55 -14.14 2.47
N ASN A 85 16.22 -13.24 1.52
CA ASN A 85 17.18 -12.67 0.61
C ASN A 85 17.97 -11.51 1.27
N ILE A 86 19.25 -11.76 1.59
CA ILE A 86 20.10 -10.78 2.28
C ILE A 86 20.26 -9.48 1.49
N LEU A 87 20.36 -9.54 0.16
CA LEU A 87 20.56 -8.35 -0.68
C LEU A 87 19.32 -7.46 -0.66
N TRP A 88 18.14 -8.06 -0.73
CA TRP A 88 16.86 -7.39 -0.55
C TRP A 88 16.80 -6.73 0.83
N LEU A 89 17.00 -7.50 1.90
CA LEU A 89 16.87 -7.03 3.26
C LEU A 89 17.82 -5.87 3.56
N GLN A 90 19.08 -5.97 3.13
CA GLN A 90 20.06 -4.91 3.33
C GLN A 90 19.77 -3.66 2.50
N THR A 91 19.38 -3.82 1.24
CA THR A 91 19.03 -2.69 0.37
C THR A 91 17.79 -1.97 0.89
N MET A 92 16.77 -2.73 1.29
CA MET A 92 15.52 -2.21 1.84
C MET A 92 15.75 -1.51 3.19
N ALA A 93 16.48 -2.14 4.12
CA ALA A 93 16.79 -1.54 5.41
C ALA A 93 17.60 -0.24 5.25
N TYR A 94 18.58 -0.23 4.36
CA TYR A 94 19.39 0.97 4.10
C TYR A 94 18.58 2.08 3.42
N CYS A 95 17.69 1.75 2.49
CA CYS A 95 16.79 2.73 1.85
C CYS A 95 15.89 3.41 2.88
N ILE A 96 15.29 2.62 3.77
CA ILE A 96 14.43 3.14 4.86
C ILE A 96 15.26 4.05 5.76
N GLN A 97 16.42 3.60 6.24
CA GLN A 97 17.26 4.39 7.13
C GLN A 97 17.60 5.75 6.50
N GLN A 98 18.18 5.77 5.31
CA GLN A 98 18.60 7.01 4.64
C GLN A 98 17.45 8.00 4.42
N ASN A 99 16.33 7.53 3.86
CA ASN A 99 15.28 8.43 3.41
C ASN A 99 14.27 8.76 4.51
N CYS A 100 13.92 7.80 5.36
CA CYS A 100 12.96 8.03 6.44
C CYS A 100 13.58 8.77 7.63
N ASP A 101 14.90 8.67 7.85
CA ASP A 101 15.58 9.56 8.80
C ASP A 101 15.47 11.02 8.34
N ALA A 102 15.59 11.27 7.03
CA ALA A 102 15.45 12.62 6.46
C ALA A 102 14.03 13.20 6.64
N ASP A 103 13.01 12.33 6.66
CA ASP A 103 11.61 12.67 6.93
C ASP A 103 11.27 12.70 8.44
N GLY A 104 12.25 12.42 9.31
CA GLY A 104 12.11 12.52 10.77
C GLY A 104 11.38 11.33 11.42
N TYR A 105 11.37 10.16 10.79
CA TYR A 105 10.71 8.98 11.33
C TYR A 105 11.54 8.37 12.46
N SER A 106 10.87 7.98 13.55
CA SER A 106 11.55 7.28 14.64
C SER A 106 12.05 5.90 14.20
N THR A 107 13.11 5.42 14.83
CA THR A 107 13.65 4.08 14.58
C THR A 107 12.62 2.98 14.85
N GLU A 108 11.74 3.15 15.84
CA GLU A 108 10.66 2.21 16.12
C GLU A 108 9.65 2.14 14.96
N LYS A 109 9.32 3.30 14.38
CA LYS A 109 8.45 3.38 13.22
C LYS A 109 9.08 2.66 12.03
N GLN A 110 10.33 2.97 11.70
CA GLN A 110 11.08 2.32 10.63
C GLN A 110 11.16 0.79 10.83
N ALA A 111 11.46 0.33 12.04
CA ALA A 111 11.52 -1.10 12.37
C ALA A 111 10.18 -1.80 12.19
N LYS A 112 9.07 -1.13 12.57
CA LYS A 112 7.72 -1.64 12.34
C LYS A 112 7.45 -1.82 10.84
N TYR A 113 7.76 -0.83 10.01
CA TYR A 113 7.57 -0.94 8.56
C TYR A 113 8.41 -2.02 7.92
N PHE A 114 9.69 -2.09 8.31
CA PHE A 114 10.57 -3.14 7.84
C PHE A 114 9.99 -4.52 8.15
N SER A 115 9.50 -4.73 9.38
CA SER A 115 8.88 -6.01 9.77
C SER A 115 7.66 -6.36 8.91
N THR A 116 6.83 -5.37 8.55
CA THR A 116 5.63 -5.62 7.75
C THR A 116 5.92 -5.79 6.27
N GLN A 117 6.80 -4.97 5.69
CA GLN A 117 6.98 -4.87 4.23
C GLN A 117 8.18 -5.67 3.72
N ALA A 118 9.28 -5.74 4.47
CA ALA A 118 10.49 -6.41 3.99
C ALA A 118 10.50 -7.92 4.29
N VAL A 119 9.84 -8.33 5.37
CA VAL A 119 9.81 -9.72 5.86
C VAL A 119 8.39 -10.26 6.07
N ALA A 120 7.37 -9.63 5.48
CA ALA A 120 5.97 -10.07 5.50
C ALA A 120 5.41 -10.39 6.91
N GLY A 121 5.82 -9.64 7.92
CA GLY A 121 5.39 -9.81 9.31
C GLY A 121 6.17 -10.85 10.11
N ALA A 122 7.23 -11.45 9.55
CA ALA A 122 8.12 -12.33 10.29
C ALA A 122 8.85 -11.57 11.42
N SER A 123 9.11 -12.26 12.53
CA SER A 123 9.80 -11.68 13.69
C SER A 123 11.31 -11.54 13.50
N SER A 124 11.87 -12.17 12.47
CA SER A 124 13.29 -12.18 12.12
C SER A 124 13.44 -12.33 10.61
N PRO A 125 14.43 -11.67 9.98
CA PRO A 125 15.43 -10.77 10.58
C PRO A 125 14.85 -9.40 10.99
N THR A 126 15.43 -8.78 12.02
CA THR A 126 15.01 -7.43 12.44
C THR A 126 15.59 -6.35 11.53
N PHE A 127 15.04 -5.14 11.60
CA PHE A 127 15.56 -3.98 10.86
C PHE A 127 17.05 -3.75 11.14
N GLN A 128 17.48 -3.84 12.40
CA GLN A 128 18.88 -3.60 12.75
C GLN A 128 19.81 -4.74 12.35
N ASP A 129 19.33 -5.98 12.38
CA ASP A 129 20.11 -7.12 11.88
C ASP A 129 20.27 -7.06 10.36
N SER A 130 19.34 -6.38 9.67
CA SER A 130 19.32 -6.23 8.23
C SER A 130 20.10 -5.02 7.74
N LEU A 131 20.55 -4.10 8.59
CA LEU A 131 21.38 -2.98 8.15
C LEU A 131 22.77 -3.46 7.71
N PRO A 132 23.24 -3.04 6.52
CA PRO A 132 24.58 -3.40 6.08
C PRO A 132 25.63 -2.71 6.95
N ALA A 133 26.68 -3.44 7.34
CA ALA A 133 27.77 -2.91 8.16
C ALA A 133 28.56 -1.77 7.47
N VAL A 134 28.55 -1.77 6.14
CA VAL A 134 29.16 -0.72 5.31
C VAL A 134 28.10 -0.19 4.36
N ALA A 135 28.03 1.14 4.23
CA ALA A 135 27.13 1.80 3.31
C ALA A 135 27.32 1.26 1.87
N PRO A 136 26.24 0.87 1.19
CA PRO A 136 26.29 0.51 -0.23
C PRO A 136 26.87 1.66 -1.06
N THR A 137 27.66 1.33 -2.08
CA THR A 137 28.29 2.33 -2.98
C THR A 137 27.77 2.26 -4.41
N VAL A 138 27.12 1.15 -4.77
CA VAL A 138 26.55 0.94 -6.10
C VAL A 138 25.12 1.45 -6.08
N GLU A 139 24.81 2.43 -6.93
CA GLU A 139 23.44 2.91 -7.13
C GLU A 139 22.74 2.10 -8.21
N LEU A 140 21.48 1.74 -7.97
CA LEU A 140 20.63 1.09 -8.97
C LEU A 140 20.36 2.05 -10.12
N THR A 141 20.40 1.53 -11.35
CA THR A 141 19.98 2.29 -12.52
C THR A 141 18.45 2.41 -12.53
N GLU A 142 17.92 3.42 -13.22
CA GLU A 142 16.47 3.64 -13.31
C GLU A 142 15.75 2.48 -14.03
N ASP A 143 16.47 1.79 -14.91
CA ASP A 143 16.03 0.62 -15.70
C ASP A 143 16.52 -0.71 -15.13
N ALA A 144 16.98 -0.73 -13.86
CA ALA A 144 17.41 -1.95 -13.23
C ALA A 144 16.27 -2.97 -13.16
N ILE A 145 16.56 -4.21 -13.56
CA ILE A 145 15.60 -5.32 -13.53
C ILE A 145 15.95 -6.31 -12.41
N TRP A 146 17.21 -6.36 -11.97
CA TRP A 146 17.70 -7.35 -11.01
C TRP A 146 18.38 -6.69 -9.81
N LEU A 147 18.15 -7.23 -8.63
CA LEU A 147 18.89 -6.87 -7.41
C LEU A 147 20.00 -7.89 -7.14
N ASN A 148 21.16 -7.67 -7.75
CA ASN A 148 22.30 -8.61 -7.67
C ASN A 148 23.32 -8.25 -6.59
N VAL A 149 23.29 -7.03 -6.09
CA VAL A 149 24.18 -6.54 -5.03
C VAL A 149 23.42 -5.63 -4.09
N THR A 150 23.87 -5.54 -2.84
CA THR A 150 23.35 -4.54 -1.91
C THR A 150 23.64 -3.16 -2.47
N SER A 151 22.59 -2.39 -2.72
CA SER A 151 22.68 -1.18 -3.54
C SER A 151 22.04 0.03 -2.86
N LEU A 152 22.37 1.22 -3.37
CA LEU A 152 21.64 2.46 -3.13
C LEU A 152 20.45 2.50 -4.08
N VAL A 153 19.29 2.89 -3.58
CA VAL A 153 18.14 3.19 -4.43
C VAL A 153 18.42 4.43 -5.26
N ASN A 154 18.02 4.41 -6.54
CA ASN A 154 18.17 5.56 -7.42
C ASN A 154 17.45 6.77 -6.85
N LYS A 155 18.17 7.87 -6.68
CA LYS A 155 17.61 9.07 -6.04
C LYS A 155 16.45 9.68 -6.83
N ASN A 156 16.54 9.73 -8.16
CA ASN A 156 15.50 10.32 -8.99
C ASN A 156 14.24 9.47 -8.96
N THR A 157 14.38 8.15 -9.13
CA THR A 157 13.25 7.22 -9.11
C THR A 157 12.59 7.24 -7.74
N TYR A 158 13.37 7.24 -6.65
CA TYR A 158 12.83 7.36 -5.30
C TYR A 158 11.96 8.62 -5.13
N TYR A 159 12.45 9.81 -5.51
CA TYR A 159 11.67 11.03 -5.36
C TYR A 159 10.45 11.08 -6.28
N ALA A 160 10.55 10.50 -7.48
CA ALA A 160 9.42 10.39 -8.39
C ALA A 160 8.32 9.49 -7.79
N THR A 161 8.69 8.31 -7.27
CA THR A 161 7.77 7.38 -6.60
C THR A 161 7.18 7.99 -5.34
N HIS A 162 8.02 8.50 -4.43
CA HIS A 162 7.61 9.17 -3.20
C HIS A 162 6.68 10.36 -3.47
N GLY A 163 6.99 11.19 -4.46
CA GLY A 163 6.15 12.30 -4.87
C GLY A 163 4.79 11.85 -5.42
N THR A 164 4.79 10.80 -6.25
CA THR A 164 3.57 10.24 -6.85
C THR A 164 2.66 9.64 -5.78
N GLU A 165 3.21 8.80 -4.88
CA GLU A 165 2.49 8.23 -3.75
C GLU A 165 1.89 9.31 -2.84
N LYS A 166 2.66 10.37 -2.56
CA LYS A 166 2.17 11.51 -1.78
C LYS A 166 0.97 12.20 -2.44
N GLU A 167 1.02 12.43 -3.74
CA GLU A 167 -0.09 13.05 -4.48
C GLU A 167 -1.29 12.10 -4.60
N PHE A 168 -1.07 10.79 -4.75
CA PHE A 168 -2.14 9.80 -4.72
C PHE A 168 -2.83 9.74 -3.35
N ALA A 169 -2.08 9.66 -2.25
CA ALA A 169 -2.66 9.72 -0.91
C ALA A 169 -3.46 11.00 -0.67
N ARG A 170 -2.94 12.15 -1.14
CA ARG A 170 -3.65 13.43 -1.06
C ARG A 170 -4.93 13.42 -1.89
N SER A 171 -4.87 12.92 -3.13
CA SER A 171 -6.00 12.84 -4.04
C SER A 171 -7.10 11.95 -3.46
N GLU A 172 -6.75 10.76 -2.95
CA GLU A 172 -7.70 9.86 -2.31
C GLU A 172 -8.32 10.45 -1.04
N TYR A 173 -7.51 11.13 -0.21
CA TYR A 173 -8.03 11.83 0.97
C TYR A 173 -9.13 12.82 0.58
N ILE A 174 -8.87 13.64 -0.44
CA ILE A 174 -9.81 14.63 -0.96
C ILE A 174 -11.04 13.94 -1.55
N HIS A 175 -10.84 12.90 -2.36
CA HIS A 175 -11.91 12.15 -3.01
C HIS A 175 -12.87 11.53 -1.99
N THR A 176 -12.35 10.83 -0.98
CA THR A 176 -13.17 10.24 0.08
C THR A 176 -13.91 11.30 0.88
N ARG A 177 -13.24 12.42 1.22
CA ARG A 177 -13.85 13.51 1.99
C ARG A 177 -15.05 14.11 1.26
N TYR A 178 -14.89 14.44 -0.02
CA TYR A 178 -16.00 15.00 -0.80
C TYR A 178 -17.10 13.97 -1.08
N SER A 179 -16.74 12.71 -1.33
CA SER A 179 -17.71 11.62 -1.50
C SER A 179 -18.59 11.46 -0.25
N TYR A 180 -17.97 11.45 0.95
CA TYR A 180 -18.69 11.39 2.22
C TYR A 180 -19.62 12.60 2.43
N VAL A 181 -19.14 13.82 2.18
CA VAL A 181 -19.95 15.05 2.31
C VAL A 181 -21.14 15.02 1.35
N LEU A 182 -20.94 14.63 0.09
CA LEU A 182 -22.02 14.53 -0.90
C LEU A 182 -23.06 13.50 -0.48
N CYS A 183 -22.63 12.29 -0.11
CA CYS A 183 -23.51 11.22 0.34
C CYS A 183 -24.33 11.65 1.56
N SER A 184 -23.69 12.26 2.57
CA SER A 184 -24.40 12.75 3.76
C SER A 184 -25.43 13.83 3.42
N LEU A 185 -25.10 14.81 2.58
CA LEU A 185 -26.04 15.85 2.15
C LEU A 185 -27.23 15.28 1.38
N LEU A 186 -27.00 14.34 0.46
CA LEU A 186 -28.06 13.67 -0.30
C LEU A 186 -28.99 12.89 0.64
N SER A 187 -28.44 12.15 1.60
CA SER A 187 -29.22 11.44 2.62
C SER A 187 -30.08 12.41 3.44
N LEU A 188 -29.54 13.55 3.86
CA LEU A 188 -30.32 14.56 4.60
C LEU A 188 -31.46 15.14 3.76
N ILE A 189 -31.22 15.49 2.49
CA ILE A 189 -32.26 15.99 1.59
C ILE A 189 -33.38 14.95 1.46
N HIS A 190 -33.05 13.67 1.23
CA HIS A 190 -34.04 12.60 1.14
C HIS A 190 -34.82 12.35 2.44
N ILE A 191 -34.28 12.71 3.60
CA ILE A 191 -34.99 12.61 4.89
C ILE A 191 -35.93 13.81 5.10
N PHE A 192 -35.47 15.03 4.77
CA PHE A 192 -36.19 16.26 5.07
C PHE A 192 -37.19 16.68 3.97
N LEU A 193 -36.92 16.40 2.69
CA LEU A 193 -37.83 16.74 1.59
C LEU A 193 -39.19 16.01 1.66
N PRO A 194 -39.29 14.70 1.99
CA PRO A 194 -40.58 14.03 2.14
C PRO A 194 -41.34 14.41 3.43
N CYS A 195 -40.69 15.10 4.38
CA CYS A 195 -41.36 15.64 5.57
C CYS A 195 -42.06 16.98 5.32
N GLY A 196 -41.72 17.70 4.24
CA GLY A 196 -42.37 18.96 3.84
C GLY A 196 -43.74 18.81 3.14
N GLY A 197 -44.11 17.59 2.75
CA GLY A 197 -45.34 17.30 1.98
C GLY A 197 -46.58 16.94 2.79
N ARG A 198 -46.55 17.02 4.13
CA ARG A 198 -47.69 16.62 4.98
C ARG A 198 -48.16 17.74 5.91
N PHE A 199 -48.44 18.91 5.33
CA PHE A 199 -49.22 19.98 5.98
C PHE A 199 -50.04 20.77 4.93
N ARG A 200 -51.14 20.14 4.47
CA ARG A 200 -52.32 20.67 3.75
C ARG A 200 -53.04 19.43 3.22
N THR A 201 -54.25 19.06 3.59
CA THR A 201 -55.43 19.70 4.21
C THR A 201 -56.19 18.62 4.96
#